data_AF-A0A524CHG3-F1
#
_entry.id   AF-A0A524CHG3-F1
#
_cell.length_a   1.000
_cell.length_b   1.000
_cell.length_c   1.000
_cell.angle_alpha   90.00
_cell.angle_beta   90.00
_cell.angle_gamma   90.00
#
_symmetry.space_group_name_H-M   'P 1'
#
loop_
_entity.id
_entity.type
_entity.pdbx_description
1 polymer ?
#
loop_
_entity_poly.entity_id
_entity_poly.type
_entity_poly.pdbx_seq_one_letter_code
_entity_poly.pdbx_strand_id
1 'polypeptide(L)'
;RDDKVEEELEITRTPFLKHIMTLERFELIRSKKIGKTLHYFLADVPDEYDEYKAIFLNPMIPEIIEELFIDEGISISKLAEKFDVYPGTIQYNLKKMKKLNLIKSTKNKAGKKIHLVNIDLLKKYNKLFKEPDFSTLLRGL
;
A
#
# COMPACT_ATOMS: atom_id res chain seq x y z
N ARG A 1 6.82 -14.05 -10.20
CA ARG A 1 6.14 -15.29 -9.77
C ARG A 1 5.82 -15.02 -8.32
N ASP A 2 4.54 -15.07 -7.94
CA ASP A 2 4.16 -14.85 -6.56
C ASP A 2 3.97 -16.25 -5.96
N ASP A 3 4.95 -16.70 -5.18
CA ASP A 3 5.00 -18.06 -4.67
C ASP A 3 3.82 -18.32 -3.70
N LYS A 4 3.24 -17.25 -3.13
CA LYS A 4 2.04 -17.30 -2.29
C LYS A 4 0.83 -17.93 -2.98
N VAL A 5 0.68 -17.77 -4.30
CA VAL A 5 -0.47 -18.35 -5.01
C VAL A 5 -0.41 -19.87 -4.99
N GLU A 6 0.78 -20.43 -5.17
CA GLU A 6 0.99 -21.88 -5.17
C GLU A 6 0.93 -22.43 -3.73
N GLU A 7 1.45 -21.67 -2.75
CA GLU A 7 1.42 -22.03 -1.33
C GLU A 7 0.02 -21.95 -0.69
N GLU A 8 -0.74 -20.89 -0.94
CA GLU A 8 -2.03 -20.66 -0.25
C GLU A 8 -3.20 -21.37 -0.94
N LEU A 9 -3.18 -21.44 -2.27
CA LEU A 9 -4.30 -21.99 -3.04
C LEU A 9 -4.03 -23.43 -3.48
N GLU A 10 -2.82 -23.96 -3.24
CA GLU A 10 -2.39 -25.31 -3.65
C GLU A 10 -2.62 -25.59 -5.15
N ILE A 11 -2.57 -24.55 -6.00
CA ILE A 11 -2.75 -24.65 -7.45
C ILE A 11 -1.56 -24.10 -8.22
N THR A 12 -1.26 -24.75 -9.34
CA THR A 12 -0.23 -24.28 -10.27
C THR A 12 -0.73 -23.09 -11.10
N ARG A 13 0.21 -22.41 -11.78
CA ARG A 13 -0.06 -21.20 -12.56
C ARG A 13 -1.15 -21.37 -13.63
N THR A 14 -1.18 -22.48 -14.35
CA THR A 14 -2.13 -22.67 -15.46
C THR A 14 -3.57 -22.77 -14.96
N PRO A 15 -3.91 -23.62 -13.97
CA PRO A 15 -5.20 -23.57 -13.28
C PRO A 15 -5.55 -22.18 -12.74
N PHE A 16 -4.62 -21.50 -12.06
CA PHE A 16 -4.84 -20.15 -11.55
C PHE A 16 -5.28 -19.17 -12.65
N LEU A 17 -4.54 -19.13 -13.77
CA LEU A 17 -4.88 -18.27 -14.90
C LEU A 17 -6.26 -18.62 -15.49
N LYS A 18 -6.61 -19.91 -15.58
CA LYS A 18 -7.94 -20.33 -16.04
C LYS A 18 -9.04 -19.81 -15.10
N HIS A 19 -8.83 -19.87 -13.79
CA HIS A 19 -9.78 -19.33 -12.82
C HIS A 19 -9.91 -17.81 -12.95
N ILE A 20 -8.80 -17.08 -13.03
CA ILE A 20 -8.80 -15.63 -13.25
C ILE A 20 -9.56 -15.24 -14.52
N MET A 21 -9.27 -15.89 -15.65
CA MET A 21 -9.97 -15.63 -16.92
C MET A 21 -11.48 -15.91 -16.81
N THR A 22 -11.85 -16.95 -16.05
CA THR A 22 -13.25 -17.30 -15.82
C THR A 22 -13.93 -16.23 -14.96
N LEU A 23 -13.31 -15.81 -13.85
CA LEU A 23 -13.84 -14.77 -12.96
C LEU A 23 -13.98 -13.42 -13.66
N GLU A 24 -13.02 -13.05 -14.52
CA GLU A 24 -13.07 -11.82 -15.31
C GLU A 24 -14.19 -11.88 -16.36
N ARG A 25 -14.40 -13.03 -17.02
CA ARG A 25 -15.51 -13.22 -17.95
C ARG A 25 -16.89 -13.13 -17.29
N PHE A 26 -16.99 -13.53 -16.02
CA PHE A 26 -18.20 -13.37 -15.22
C PHE A 26 -18.32 -12.00 -14.55
N GLU A 27 -17.41 -11.05 -14.85
CA GLU A 27 -17.41 -9.69 -14.30
C GLU A 27 -17.35 -9.66 -12.77
N LEU A 28 -16.78 -10.70 -12.14
CA LEU A 28 -16.57 -10.77 -10.69
C LEU A 28 -15.27 -10.08 -10.28
N ILE A 29 -14.30 -10.07 -11.18
CA ILE A 29 -13.04 -9.35 -11.03
C ILE A 29 -12.76 -8.55 -12.29
N ARG A 30 -11.84 -7.60 -12.17
CA ARG A 30 -11.30 -6.81 -13.28
C ARG A 30 -9.78 -6.79 -13.20
N SER A 31 -9.13 -6.84 -14.36
CA SER A 31 -7.67 -6.68 -14.44
C SER A 31 -7.29 -5.24 -14.73
N LYS A 32 -6.18 -4.77 -14.15
CA LYS A 32 -5.61 -3.45 -14.42
C LYS A 32 -4.09 -3.49 -14.29
N LYS A 33 -3.41 -2.90 -15.26
CA LYS A 33 -1.95 -2.80 -15.25
C LYS A 33 -1.52 -1.58 -14.46
N ILE A 34 -0.75 -1.79 -13.38
CA ILE A 34 -0.18 -0.73 -12.54
C ILE A 34 1.34 -0.87 -12.59
N GLY A 35 1.99 0.15 -13.15
CA GLY A 35 3.41 0.07 -13.49
C GLY A 35 3.68 -1.02 -14.52
N LYS A 36 4.53 -1.99 -14.16
CA LYS A 36 4.89 -3.12 -15.04
C LYS A 36 4.07 -4.39 -14.77
N THR A 37 3.25 -4.40 -13.72
CA THR A 37 2.60 -5.61 -13.21
C THR A 37 1.09 -5.56 -13.47
N LEU A 38 0.52 -6.69 -13.88
CA LEU A 38 -0.92 -6.87 -13.99
C LEU A 38 -1.48 -7.23 -12.62
N HIS A 39 -2.51 -6.52 -12.19
CA HIS A 39 -3.19 -6.74 -10.93
C HIS A 39 -4.65 -7.09 -11.19
N TYR A 40 -5.26 -7.81 -10.26
CA TYR A 40 -6.66 -8.19 -10.31
C TYR A 40 -7.39 -7.61 -9.10
N PHE A 41 -8.56 -7.03 -9.33
CA PHE A 41 -9.38 -6.35 -8.33
C PHE A 41 -10.81 -6.88 -8.38
N LEU A 42 -11.51 -6.84 -7.25
CA LEU A 42 -12.94 -7.13 -7.23
C LEU A 42 -13.68 -6.09 -8.08
N ALA A 43 -14.66 -6.54 -8.86
CA ALA A 43 -15.40 -5.67 -9.78
C ALA A 43 -16.32 -4.69 -9.05
N ASP A 44 -16.82 -5.07 -7.88
CA ASP A 44 -17.73 -4.27 -7.03
C ASP A 44 -17.01 -3.23 -6.16
N VAL A 45 -15.67 -3.26 -6.11
CA VAL A 45 -14.87 -2.28 -5.40
C VAL A 45 -14.48 -1.13 -6.33
N PRO A 46 -14.71 0.14 -5.92
CA PRO A 46 -14.35 1.31 -6.73
C PRO A 46 -12.88 1.32 -7.15
N ASP A 47 -12.63 1.69 -8.41
CA ASP A 47 -11.29 1.65 -9.02
C ASP A 47 -10.31 2.71 -8.51
N GLU A 48 -10.82 3.74 -7.82
CA GLU A 48 -10.03 4.69 -7.07
C GLU A 48 -9.14 4.03 -6.00
N TYR A 49 -9.50 2.83 -5.54
CA TYR A 49 -8.73 2.09 -4.53
C TYR A 49 -7.61 1.20 -5.09
N ASP A 50 -7.53 1.00 -6.41
CA ASP A 50 -6.59 0.05 -7.01
C ASP A 50 -5.14 0.42 -6.74
N GLU A 51 -4.81 1.71 -6.89
CA GLU A 51 -3.45 2.22 -6.67
C GLU A 51 -3.04 2.11 -5.19
N TYR A 52 -4.00 2.25 -4.26
CA TYR A 52 -3.76 2.01 -2.83
C TYR A 52 -3.50 0.54 -2.56
N LYS A 53 -4.32 -0.36 -3.11
CA LYS A 53 -4.13 -1.80 -2.93
C LYS A 53 -2.80 -2.26 -3.52
N ALA A 54 -2.44 -1.76 -4.69
CA ALA A 54 -1.18 -2.09 -5.35
C ALA A 54 0.05 -1.56 -4.61
N ILE A 55 0.03 -0.34 -4.06
CA ILE A 55 1.17 0.17 -3.29
C ILE A 55 1.37 -0.59 -1.98
N PHE A 56 0.28 -1.04 -1.33
CA PHE A 56 0.35 -1.81 -0.09
C PHE A 56 0.78 -3.27 -0.28
N LEU A 57 0.91 -3.76 -1.52
CA LEU A 57 1.60 -5.04 -1.77
C LEU A 57 3.09 -4.99 -1.37
N ASN A 58 3.68 -3.79 -1.29
CA ASN A 58 5.00 -3.62 -0.70
C ASN A 58 4.85 -3.53 0.83
N PRO A 59 5.29 -4.53 1.61
CA PRO A 59 5.07 -4.59 3.07
C PRO A 59 5.75 -3.45 3.83
N MET A 60 6.82 -2.88 3.29
CA MET A 60 7.51 -1.74 3.90
C MET A 60 6.66 -0.46 3.85
N ILE A 61 5.68 -0.35 2.94
CA ILE A 61 4.85 0.87 2.84
C ILE A 61 3.97 1.05 4.07
N PRO A 62 3.15 0.06 4.49
CA PRO A 62 2.43 0.12 5.77
C PRO A 62 3.33 0.43 6.96
N GLU A 63 4.49 -0.21 7.06
CA GLU A 63 5.41 0.00 8.18
C GLU A 63 5.98 1.44 8.20
N ILE A 64 6.33 2.01 7.04
CA ILE A 64 6.75 3.43 6.97
C ILE A 64 5.61 4.34 7.43
N ILE A 65 4.35 4.03 7.08
CA ILE A 65 3.20 4.83 7.51
C ILE A 65 3.07 4.80 9.03
N GLU A 66 3.25 3.64 9.66
CA GLU A 66 3.24 3.51 11.12
C GLU A 66 4.35 4.34 11.78
N GLU A 67 5.58 4.28 11.25
CA GLU A 67 6.70 5.08 11.76
C GLU A 67 6.46 6.58 11.64
N LEU A 68 5.91 7.03 10.50
CA LEU A 68 5.57 8.44 10.29
C LEU A 68 4.44 8.91 11.19
N PHE A 69 3.55 8.01 11.60
CA PHE A 69 2.49 8.33 12.54
C PHE A 69 3.02 8.47 13.98
N ILE A 70 3.99 7.64 14.37
CA ILE A 70 4.66 7.71 15.67
C ILE A 70 5.57 8.94 15.78
N ASP A 71 6.39 9.20 14.75
CA ASP A 71 7.27 10.38 14.67
C ASP A 71 7.17 11.02 13.27
N GLU A 72 6.31 12.03 13.15
CA GLU A 72 6.11 12.80 11.91
C GLU A 72 7.42 13.47 11.42
N GLY A 73 8.41 13.64 12.29
CA GLY A 73 9.70 14.27 12.04
C GLY A 73 10.87 13.30 11.86
N ILE A 74 10.61 11.99 11.77
CA ILE A 74 11.65 10.98 11.56
C ILE A 74 12.41 11.25 10.26
N SER A 75 13.74 11.11 10.30
CA SER A 75 14.58 11.38 9.14
C SER A 75 14.59 10.19 8.18
N ILE A 76 14.83 10.49 6.90
CA ILE A 76 15.01 9.46 5.85
C ILE A 76 16.13 8.49 6.25
N SER A 77 17.23 8.98 6.82
CA SER A 77 18.35 8.14 7.24
C SER A 77 17.97 7.17 8.36
N LYS A 78 17.17 7.62 9.34
CA LYS A 78 16.69 6.74 10.42
C LYS A 78 15.74 5.67 9.91
N LEU A 79 14.82 6.02 9.01
CA LEU A 79 13.97 5.03 8.35
C LEU A 79 14.82 4.02 7.56
N ALA A 80 15.80 4.51 6.79
CA ALA A 80 16.68 3.67 5.98
C ALA A 80 17.46 2.66 6.84
N GLU A 81 18.03 3.12 7.96
CA GLU A 81 18.69 2.26 8.95
C GLU A 81 17.72 1.23 9.56
N LYS A 82 16.52 1.66 9.97
CA LYS A 82 15.52 0.78 10.58
C LYS A 82 15.05 -0.34 9.65
N PHE A 83 14.85 -0.03 8.37
CA PHE A 83 14.40 -1.01 7.37
C PHE A 83 15.56 -1.73 6.67
N ASP A 84 16.81 -1.47 7.05
CA ASP A 84 18.03 -2.00 6.40
C ASP A 84 18.03 -1.80 4.87
N VAL A 85 17.75 -0.57 4.43
CA VAL A 85 17.70 -0.19 3.00
C VAL A 85 18.46 1.10 2.73
N TYR A 86 18.78 1.35 1.46
CA TYR A 86 19.36 2.64 1.06
C TYR A 86 18.38 3.79 1.26
N PRO A 87 18.86 5.00 1.67
CA PRO A 87 18.03 6.21 1.78
C PRO A 87 17.23 6.54 0.52
N GLY A 88 17.77 6.23 -0.66
CA GLY A 88 17.08 6.40 -1.95
C GLY A 88 15.80 5.56 -2.06
N THR A 89 15.78 4.36 -1.47
CA THR A 89 14.61 3.48 -1.43
C THR A 89 13.49 4.11 -0.60
N ILE A 90 13.81 4.65 0.57
CA ILE A 90 12.85 5.39 1.40
C ILE A 90 12.31 6.60 0.64
N GLN A 91 13.18 7.40 0.01
CA GLN A 91 12.76 8.56 -0.77
C GLN A 91 11.81 8.19 -1.93
N TYR A 92 12.12 7.10 -2.64
CA TYR A 92 11.28 6.58 -3.71
C TYR A 92 9.87 6.23 -3.22
N ASN A 93 9.77 5.53 -2.09
CA ASN A 93 8.50 5.16 -1.48
C ASN A 93 7.74 6.38 -0.93
N LEU A 94 8.41 7.31 -0.25
CA LEU A 94 7.81 8.58 0.18
C LEU A 94 7.25 9.37 -1.00
N LYS A 95 7.92 9.38 -2.16
CA LYS A 95 7.44 10.05 -3.37
C LYS A 95 6.15 9.41 -3.90
N LYS A 96 6.09 8.07 -3.94
CA LYS A 96 4.87 7.34 -4.33
C LYS A 96 3.71 7.63 -3.39
N MET A 97 3.95 7.55 -2.08
CA MET A 97 2.92 7.82 -1.07
C MET A 97 2.38 9.25 -1.15
N LYS A 98 3.23 10.24 -1.43
CA LYS A 98 2.78 11.63 -1.68
C LYS A 98 1.91 11.76 -2.92
N LYS A 99 2.28 11.08 -4.02
CA LYS A 99 1.50 11.08 -5.26
C LYS A 99 0.09 10.54 -5.04
N LEU A 100 -0.04 9.53 -4.18
CA LEU A 100 -1.33 8.95 -3.79
C LEU A 100 -2.02 9.68 -2.63
N ASN A 101 -1.46 10.79 -2.15
CA ASN A 101 -1.98 11.56 -1.03
C ASN A 101 -2.11 10.74 0.27
N LEU A 102 -1.31 9.68 0.43
CA LEU A 102 -1.19 8.89 1.67
C LEU A 102 -0.43 9.68 2.74
N ILE A 103 0.51 10.52 2.33
CA ILE A 103 1.27 11.42 3.20
C ILE A 103 1.37 12.81 2.59
N LYS A 104 1.49 13.84 3.43
CA LYS A 104 1.77 15.22 3.05
C LYS A 104 3.02 15.72 3.76
N SER A 105 3.89 16.45 3.06
CA SER A 105 5.02 17.12 3.70
C SER A 105 4.65 18.57 4.04
N THR A 106 4.90 18.97 5.28
CA THR A 106 4.75 20.36 5.73
C THR A 106 5.90 20.75 6.64
N LYS A 107 5.93 21.98 7.14
CA LYS A 107 6.82 22.42 8.20
C LYS A 107 6.03 22.52 9.51
N ASN A 108 6.64 22.06 10.60
CA ASN A 108 6.08 22.27 11.94
C ASN A 108 6.31 23.73 12.40
N LYS A 109 5.82 24.07 13.60
CA LYS A 109 5.97 25.41 14.20
C LYS A 109 7.44 25.85 14.36
N ALA A 110 8.38 24.92 14.44
CA ALA A 110 9.82 25.17 14.51
C ALA A 110 10.50 25.25 13.13
N GLY A 111 9.75 25.22 12.04
CA GLY A 111 10.26 25.27 10.67
C GLY A 111 10.87 23.95 10.15
N LYS A 112 10.88 22.89 10.96
CA LYS A 112 11.38 21.57 10.57
C LYS A 112 10.37 20.88 9.66
N LYS A 113 10.86 20.25 8.59
CA LYS A 113 10.04 19.43 7.68
C LYS A 113 9.53 18.19 8.41
N ILE A 114 8.22 17.98 8.33
CA ILE A 114 7.51 16.82 8.85
C ILE A 114 6.65 16.17 7.76
N HIS A 115 6.21 14.96 8.01
CA HIS A 115 5.37 14.15 7.14
C HIS A 115 4.11 13.72 7.88
N LEU A 116 2.97 14.26 7.46
CA LEU A 116 1.66 13.96 8.03
C LEU A 116 1.00 12.83 7.26
N VAL A 117 0.52 11.81 7.96
CA VAL A 117 -0.24 10.68 7.38
C VAL A 117 -1.69 11.12 7.13
N ASN A 118 -2.26 10.71 5.99
CA ASN A 118 -3.65 10.98 5.66
C ASN A 118 -4.58 9.94 6.29
N ILE A 119 -4.95 10.19 7.55
CA ILE A 119 -5.78 9.34 8.39
C ILE A 119 -7.15 9.03 7.75
N ASP A 120 -7.80 10.02 7.15
CA ASP A 120 -9.14 9.84 6.57
C ASP A 120 -9.13 8.84 5.41
N LEU A 121 -8.05 8.86 4.61
CA LEU A 121 -7.84 7.92 3.53
C LEU A 121 -7.63 6.50 4.08
N LEU A 122 -6.80 6.34 5.11
CA LEU A 122 -6.59 5.03 5.74
C LEU A 122 -7.90 4.47 6.33
N LYS A 123 -8.70 5.31 6.99
CA LYS A 123 -10.05 4.94 7.48
C LYS A 123 -10.96 4.47 6.35
N LYS A 124 -11.01 5.19 5.22
CA LYS A 124 -11.82 4.80 4.06
C LYS A 124 -11.33 3.48 3.46
N TYR A 125 -10.01 3.32 3.32
CA TYR A 125 -9.40 2.09 2.84
C TYR A 125 -9.77 0.89 3.72
N ASN A 126 -9.65 0.99 5.06
CA ASN A 126 -9.96 -0.11 5.96
C ASN A 126 -11.46 -0.45 6.10
N LYS A 127 -12.36 0.44 5.65
CA LYS A 127 -13.79 0.07 5.52
C LYS A 127 -14.02 -0.95 4.40
N LEU A 128 -13.16 -0.97 3.39
CA LEU A 128 -13.27 -1.84 2.22
C LEU A 128 -12.34 -3.05 2.30
N PHE A 129 -11.15 -2.88 2.88
CA PHE A 129 -10.12 -3.92 2.92
C PHE A 129 -9.65 -4.19 4.34
N LYS A 130 -9.50 -5.47 4.68
CA LYS A 130 -8.94 -5.91 5.98
C LYS A 130 -7.42 -5.76 6.05
N GLU A 131 -6.74 -5.73 4.90
CA GLU A 131 -5.28 -5.76 4.83
C GLU A 131 -4.74 -4.68 3.88
N PRO A 132 -3.70 -3.94 4.30
CA PRO A 132 -3.14 -3.86 5.66
C PRO A 132 -4.16 -3.29 6.67
N ASP A 133 -4.14 -3.76 7.91
CA ASP A 133 -5.02 -3.27 8.98
C ASP A 133 -4.39 -2.08 9.71
N PHE A 134 -4.90 -0.87 9.48
CA PHE A 134 -4.47 0.33 10.22
C PHE A 134 -5.34 0.61 11.45
N SER A 135 -6.25 -0.28 11.83
CA SER A 135 -7.20 -0.03 12.92
C SER A 135 -6.51 0.26 14.25
N THR A 136 -5.38 -0.40 14.55
CA THR A 136 -4.56 -0.17 15.75
C THR A 136 -3.96 1.24 15.76
N LEU A 137 -3.38 1.67 14.65
CA LEU A 137 -2.85 3.01 14.45
C LEU A 137 -3.95 4.07 14.60
N LEU A 138 -5.13 3.79 14.06
CA LEU A 138 -6.28 4.70 14.08
C LEU A 138 -6.98 4.80 15.45
N ARG A 139 -6.72 3.90 16.40
CA ARG A 139 -7.24 3.98 17.78
C ARG A 139 -6.54 5.05 18.64
N GLY A 140 -5.37 5.53 18.21
CA GLY A 140 -4.60 6.57 18.90
C GLY A 140 -5.05 8.01 18.62
N LEU A 141 -6.20 8.19 17.95
CA LEU A 141 -6.81 9.48 17.58
C LEU A 141 -8.19 9.62 18.24
#